data_AF-A0A0N4TBR7-F1
#
_entry.id   AF-A0A0N4TBR7-F1
#
_cell.length_a   1.000
_cell.length_b   1.000
_cell.length_c   1.000
_cell.angle_alpha   90.00
_cell.angle_beta   90.00
_cell.angle_gamma   90.00
#
_symmetry.space_group_name_H-M   'P 1'
#
loop_
_entity.id
_entity.type
_entity.pdbx_description
1 polymer ?
#
loop_
_entity_poly.entity_id
_entity_poly.type
_entity_poly.pdbx_seq_one_letter_code
_entity_poly.pdbx_strand_id
1 'polypeptide(L)'
;MSILELNFYPFVIATCFYLSVFVIAELTRKLVDKYGTNGSLLFCFLMELIATAQMCTCVYENAVIIRHYGLLGFFFIVTLLIFSGSIMNREAFVSPLVPIELYYKGIFPLKRLLVTIAGEMVGGYSAYRLARSLWYWSLNLLSDHVLFYELTSCKLTYKVSFLFVPCFEVIGCFLMRCILCRI
;
A
#
# COMPACT_ATOMS: atom_id res chain seq x y z
N MET A 1 34.29 4.92 -3.71
CA MET A 1 33.21 4.36 -2.87
C MET A 1 32.99 2.94 -3.36
N SER A 2 33.50 1.93 -2.64
CA SER A 2 33.56 0.56 -3.17
C SER A 2 32.15 -0.03 -3.24
N ILE A 3 31.89 -0.78 -4.31
CA ILE A 3 30.63 -1.45 -4.66
C ILE A 3 30.40 -2.71 -3.77
N LEU A 4 31.22 -2.92 -2.74
CA LEU A 4 31.40 -4.22 -2.11
C LEU A 4 31.24 -4.19 -0.59
N GLU A 5 30.07 -3.80 -0.11
CA GLU A 5 29.38 -4.44 1.03
C GLU A 5 27.88 -4.15 0.87
N LEU A 6 27.26 -4.75 -0.15
CA LEU A 6 25.81 -4.77 -0.24
C LEU A 6 25.30 -5.63 0.92
N ASN A 7 24.96 -5.00 2.04
CA ASN A 7 24.40 -5.70 3.18
C ASN A 7 23.00 -6.18 2.77
N PHE A 8 22.83 -7.49 2.57
CA PHE A 8 21.54 -8.10 2.19
C PHE A 8 20.56 -8.19 3.36
N TYR A 9 21.03 -7.97 4.59
CA TYR A 9 20.24 -8.16 5.79
C TYR A 9 18.98 -7.28 5.85
N PRO A 10 19.03 -5.95 5.58
CA PRO A 10 17.81 -5.12 5.53
C PRO A 10 16.83 -5.58 4.44
N PHE A 11 17.32 -6.04 3.29
CA PHE A 11 16.48 -6.57 2.22
C PHE A 11 15.75 -7.85 2.64
N VAL A 12 16.43 -8.77 3.31
CA VAL A 12 15.81 -10.01 3.81
C VAL A 12 14.71 -9.68 4.82
N ILE A 13 14.99 -8.77 5.76
CA ILE A 13 14.00 -8.35 6.77
C ILE A 13 12.78 -7.71 6.11
N ALA A 14 12.99 -6.76 5.19
CA ALA A 14 11.91 -6.11 4.46
C ALA A 14 11.10 -7.13 3.62
N THR A 15 11.78 -8.10 2.99
CA THR A 15 11.13 -9.18 2.25
C THR A 15 10.25 -10.03 3.17
N CYS A 16 10.75 -10.43 4.34
CA CYS A 16 9.96 -11.15 5.34
C CYS A 16 8.77 -10.32 5.84
N PHE A 17 8.94 -9.02 6.02
CA PHE A 17 7.85 -8.10 6.36
C PHE A 17 6.77 -8.11 5.27
N TYR A 18 7.13 -7.91 3.99
CA TYR A 18 6.18 -7.94 2.88
C TYR A 18 5.46 -9.29 2.82
N LEU A 19 6.19 -10.40 2.87
CA LEU A 19 5.59 -11.74 2.84
C LEU A 19 4.60 -11.95 3.99
N SER A 20 4.93 -11.48 5.20
CA SER A 20 4.03 -11.58 6.35
C SER A 20 2.73 -10.82 6.12
N VAL A 21 2.81 -9.59 5.58
CA VAL A 21 1.64 -8.77 5.24
C VAL A 21 0.77 -9.48 4.20
N PHE A 22 1.36 -10.00 3.13
CA PHE A 22 0.63 -10.71 2.08
C PHE A 22 -0.02 -12.02 2.58
N VAL A 23 0.67 -12.78 3.44
CA VAL A 23 0.12 -13.99 4.05
C VAL A 23 -1.06 -13.66 4.94
N ILE A 24 -0.94 -12.68 5.83
CA ILE A 24 -2.02 -12.25 6.72
C ILE A 24 -3.22 -11.76 5.90
N ALA A 25 -2.98 -10.98 4.85
CA ALA A 25 -4.03 -10.49 3.98
C ALA A 25 -4.73 -11.62 3.21
N GLU A 26 -3.99 -12.59 2.67
CA GLU A 26 -4.57 -13.76 1.99
C GLU A 26 -5.41 -14.62 2.94
N LEU A 27 -4.93 -14.85 4.17
CA LEU A 27 -5.69 -15.56 5.20
C LEU A 27 -6.99 -14.83 5.54
N THR A 28 -6.91 -13.51 5.71
CA THR A 28 -8.08 -12.68 6.02
C THR A 28 -9.07 -12.67 4.85
N ARG A 29 -8.58 -12.58 3.59
CA ARG A 29 -9.43 -12.67 2.39
C ARG A 29 -10.14 -14.01 2.30
N LYS A 30 -9.45 -15.13 2.57
CA LYS A 30 -10.07 -16.47 2.61
C LYS A 30 -11.15 -16.60 3.69
N LEU A 31 -10.98 -15.93 4.83
CA LEU A 31 -12.03 -15.88 5.86
C LEU A 31 -13.26 -15.10 5.35
N VAL A 32 -13.05 -13.94 4.71
CA VAL A 32 -14.13 -13.17 4.11
C VAL A 32 -14.84 -13.95 3.00
N ASP A 33 -14.12 -14.68 2.15
CA ASP A 33 -14.71 -15.55 1.13
C ASP A 33 -15.56 -16.68 1.74
N LYS A 34 -15.12 -17.23 2.87
CA LYS A 34 -15.80 -18.36 3.53
C LYS A 34 -17.11 -17.95 4.21
N TYR A 35 -17.14 -16.76 4.81
CA TYR A 35 -18.28 -16.29 5.61
C TYR A 35 -19.12 -15.21 4.92
N GLY A 36 -18.60 -14.56 3.89
CA GLY A 36 -19.25 -13.47 3.19
C GLY A 36 -20.12 -13.93 2.03
N THR A 37 -21.15 -13.15 1.72
CA THR A 37 -21.93 -13.32 0.48
C THR A 37 -21.26 -12.54 -0.64
N ASN A 38 -20.80 -13.24 -1.68
CA ASN A 38 -20.18 -12.64 -2.86
C ASN A 38 -21.07 -11.56 -3.47
N GLY A 39 -20.48 -10.40 -3.77
CA GLY A 39 -21.18 -9.25 -4.36
C GLY A 39 -22.02 -8.41 -3.40
N SER A 40 -22.09 -8.77 -2.11
CA SER A 40 -22.71 -7.90 -1.10
C SER A 40 -21.86 -6.64 -0.86
N LEU A 41 -22.51 -5.54 -0.43
CA LEU A 41 -21.79 -4.30 -0.11
C LEU A 41 -20.76 -4.52 1.02
N LEU A 42 -21.10 -5.33 2.02
CA LEU A 42 -20.17 -5.69 3.10
C LEU A 42 -18.96 -6.46 2.56
N PHE A 43 -19.18 -7.40 1.62
CA PHE A 43 -18.08 -8.12 0.98
C PHE A 43 -17.17 -7.17 0.21
N CYS A 44 -17.71 -6.26 -0.61
CA CYS A 44 -16.92 -5.25 -1.31
C CYS A 44 -16.12 -4.37 -0.34
N PHE A 45 -16.75 -3.91 0.74
CA PHE A 45 -16.09 -3.12 1.78
C PHE A 45 -14.88 -3.86 2.38
N LEU A 46 -15.07 -5.10 2.80
CA LEU A 46 -14.04 -5.89 3.47
C LEU A 46 -12.88 -6.24 2.53
N MET A 47 -13.18 -6.60 1.28
CA MET A 47 -12.15 -6.89 0.28
C MET A 47 -11.30 -5.66 -0.02
N GLU A 48 -11.94 -4.49 -0.17
CA GLU A 48 -11.26 -3.23 -0.41
C GLU A 48 -10.42 -2.79 0.79
N LEU A 49 -10.96 -2.94 2.00
CA LEU A 49 -10.25 -2.68 3.26
C LEU A 49 -8.99 -3.53 3.36
N ILE A 50 -9.08 -4.83 3.12
CA ILE A 50 -7.93 -5.74 3.24
C ILE A 50 -6.87 -5.42 2.18
N ALA A 51 -7.28 -5.23 0.92
CA ALA A 51 -6.36 -4.91 -0.17
C ALA A 51 -5.64 -3.56 0.08
N THR A 52 -6.39 -2.55 0.53
CA THR A 52 -5.82 -1.23 0.83
C THR A 52 -4.90 -1.30 2.04
N ALA A 53 -5.30 -1.95 3.12
CA ALA A 53 -4.46 -2.15 4.30
C ALA A 53 -3.16 -2.89 3.95
N GLN A 54 -3.23 -3.95 3.14
CA GLN A 54 -2.06 -4.72 2.67
C GLN A 54 -1.07 -3.81 1.93
N MET A 55 -1.53 -3.11 0.89
CA MET A 55 -0.67 -2.30 0.04
C MET A 55 -0.09 -1.09 0.80
N CYS A 56 -0.93 -0.38 1.58
CA CYS A 56 -0.47 0.76 2.38
C CYS A 56 0.50 0.34 3.49
N THR A 57 0.33 -0.84 4.10
CA THR A 57 1.27 -1.35 5.11
C THR A 57 2.66 -1.59 4.49
N CYS A 58 2.73 -2.15 3.28
CA CYS A 58 3.99 -2.34 2.55
C CYS A 58 4.68 -1.00 2.22
N VAL A 59 3.92 0.08 1.97
CA VAL A 59 4.52 1.41 1.69
C VAL A 59 5.38 1.91 2.85
N TYR A 60 5.00 1.62 4.09
CA TYR A 60 5.80 2.01 5.26
C TYR A 60 7.18 1.33 5.28
N GLU A 61 7.24 0.05 4.91
CA GLU A 61 8.49 -0.71 4.86
C GLU A 61 9.39 -0.27 3.69
N ASN A 62 8.83 0.30 2.62
CA ASN A 62 9.62 0.85 1.52
C ASN A 62 10.60 1.95 1.96
N ALA A 63 10.36 2.60 3.11
CA ALA A 63 11.30 3.53 3.70
C ALA A 63 12.64 2.85 4.05
N VAL A 64 12.63 1.60 4.52
CA VAL A 64 13.84 0.79 4.75
C VAL A 64 14.60 0.61 3.43
N ILE A 65 13.88 0.23 2.37
CA ILE A 65 14.49 -0.01 1.05
C ILE A 65 15.15 1.25 0.50
N ILE A 66 14.47 2.41 0.58
CA ILE A 66 15.03 3.69 0.12
C ILE A 66 16.30 4.04 0.90
N ARG A 67 16.32 3.81 2.23
CA ARG A 67 17.47 4.16 3.08
C ARG A 67 18.71 3.32 2.78
N HIS A 68 18.56 2.03 2.46
CA HIS A 68 19.69 1.11 2.25
C HIS A 68 20.06 0.89 0.78
N TYR A 69 19.10 0.94 -0.13
CA TYR A 69 19.27 0.59 -1.56
C TYR A 69 18.95 1.75 -2.52
N GLY A 70 18.54 2.91 -1.98
CA GLY A 70 18.28 4.11 -2.76
C GLY A 70 17.06 3.99 -3.68
N LEU A 71 17.00 4.91 -4.66
CA LEU A 71 15.84 5.06 -5.54
C LEU A 71 15.64 3.87 -6.50
N LEU A 72 16.75 3.26 -6.97
CA LEU A 72 16.68 2.11 -7.87
C LEU A 72 16.13 0.87 -7.15
N GLY A 73 16.59 0.59 -5.92
CA GLY A 73 16.04 -0.50 -5.12
C GLY A 73 14.55 -0.31 -4.83
N PHE A 74 14.15 0.93 -4.51
CA PHE A 74 12.74 1.29 -4.35
C PHE A 74 11.92 1.04 -5.62
N PHE A 75 12.42 1.45 -6.80
CA PHE A 75 11.72 1.22 -8.06
C PHE A 75 11.45 -0.28 -8.32
N PHE A 76 12.46 -1.13 -8.13
CA PHE A 76 12.29 -2.58 -8.32
C PHE A 76 11.32 -3.20 -7.31
N ILE A 77 11.46 -2.87 -6.02
CA ILE A 77 10.58 -3.40 -4.97
C ILE A 77 9.13 -2.95 -5.18
N VAL A 78 8.90 -1.67 -5.47
CA VAL A 78 7.55 -1.16 -5.72
C VAL A 78 6.94 -1.81 -6.96
N THR A 79 7.71 -2.00 -8.03
CA THR A 79 7.24 -2.69 -9.24
C THR A 79 6.82 -4.13 -8.91
N LEU A 80 7.64 -4.86 -8.14
CA LEU A 80 7.32 -6.21 -7.69
C LEU A 80 6.07 -6.24 -6.79
N LEU A 81 5.96 -5.33 -5.84
CA LEU A 81 4.80 -5.22 -4.94
C LEU A 81 3.52 -4.90 -5.70
N ILE A 82 3.55 -4.00 -6.68
CA ILE A 82 2.40 -3.67 -7.53
C ILE A 82 2.04 -4.88 -8.39
N PHE A 83 3.02 -5.57 -8.97
CA PHE A 83 2.78 -6.77 -9.76
C PHE A 83 2.16 -7.90 -8.92
N SER A 84 2.75 -8.22 -7.77
CA SER A 84 2.20 -9.20 -6.82
C SER A 84 0.83 -8.78 -6.30
N GLY A 85 0.65 -7.50 -5.97
CA GLY A 85 -0.62 -6.91 -5.56
C GLY A 85 -1.68 -7.02 -6.65
N SER A 86 -1.34 -6.78 -7.92
CA SER A 86 -2.27 -6.92 -9.05
C SER A 86 -2.79 -8.35 -9.21
N ILE A 87 -1.96 -9.36 -8.89
CA ILE A 87 -2.38 -10.76 -8.94
C ILE A 87 -3.19 -11.14 -7.70
N MET A 88 -2.78 -10.66 -6.52
CA MET A 88 -3.34 -11.09 -5.24
C MET A 88 -4.55 -10.27 -4.77
N ASN A 89 -4.64 -8.99 -5.10
CA ASN A 89 -5.72 -8.10 -4.65
C ASN A 89 -7.06 -8.37 -5.37
N ARG A 90 -7.09 -9.30 -6.34
CA ARG A 90 -8.27 -9.69 -7.11
C ARG A 90 -8.97 -8.46 -7.72
N GLU A 91 -10.27 -8.28 -7.45
CA GLU A 91 -11.08 -7.17 -7.98
C GLU A 91 -11.06 -5.89 -7.10
N ALA A 92 -10.19 -5.81 -6.08
CA ALA A 92 -10.07 -4.61 -5.25
C ALA A 92 -9.24 -3.52 -5.96
N PHE A 93 -9.62 -2.25 -5.77
CA PHE A 93 -9.02 -1.13 -6.49
C PHE A 93 -7.80 -0.52 -5.81
N VAL A 94 -7.76 -0.53 -4.47
CA VAL A 94 -6.71 0.00 -3.59
C VAL A 94 -6.53 1.53 -3.67
N SER A 95 -7.27 2.20 -4.56
CA SER A 95 -7.12 3.61 -4.85
C SER A 95 -8.45 4.22 -5.27
N PRO A 96 -8.82 5.38 -4.71
CA PRO A 96 -10.10 6.03 -5.00
C PRO A 96 -10.21 6.52 -6.44
N LEU A 97 -9.08 6.63 -7.17
CA LEU A 97 -9.05 7.15 -8.54
C LEU A 97 -9.94 6.34 -9.48
N VAL A 98 -9.81 5.00 -9.46
CA VAL A 98 -10.54 4.12 -10.40
C VAL A 98 -12.04 4.05 -10.06
N PRO A 99 -12.47 3.86 -8.80
CA PRO A 99 -13.88 3.92 -8.43
C PRO A 99 -14.55 5.25 -8.79
N ILE A 100 -13.87 6.38 -8.56
CA ILE A 100 -14.39 7.71 -8.91
C ILE A 100 -14.57 7.83 -10.42
N GLU A 101 -13.58 7.39 -11.21
CA GLU A 101 -13.68 7.40 -12.67
C GLU A 101 -14.84 6.52 -13.18
N LEU A 102 -15.00 5.32 -12.63
CA LEU A 102 -16.10 4.41 -12.99
C LEU A 102 -17.48 4.98 -12.64
N TYR A 103 -17.57 5.75 -11.55
CA TYR A 103 -18.77 6.49 -11.19
C TYR A 103 -19.07 7.61 -12.20
N TYR A 104 -18.07 8.40 -12.58
CA TYR A 104 -18.23 9.45 -13.60
C TYR A 104 -18.62 8.89 -14.97
N LYS A 105 -18.14 7.69 -15.32
CA LYS A 105 -18.55 6.98 -16.56
C LYS A 105 -19.94 6.34 -16.48
N GLY A 106 -20.63 6.42 -15.35
CA GLY A 106 -21.97 5.84 -15.16
C GLY A 106 -21.99 4.31 -15.00
N ILE A 107 -20.83 3.67 -14.86
CA ILE A 107 -20.69 2.21 -14.71
C ILE A 107 -20.94 1.80 -13.25
N PHE A 108 -20.55 2.65 -12.29
CA PHE A 108 -20.60 2.37 -10.85
C PHE A 108 -21.76 3.11 -10.17
N PRO A 109 -22.60 2.43 -9.37
CA PRO A 109 -23.64 3.10 -8.60
C PRO A 109 -23.04 3.83 -7.38
N LEU A 110 -23.64 4.96 -6.99
CA LEU A 110 -23.17 5.80 -5.86
C LEU A 110 -22.98 5.00 -4.56
N LYS A 111 -23.90 4.08 -4.25
CA LYS A 111 -23.80 3.24 -3.05
C LYS A 111 -22.52 2.40 -3.04
N ARG A 112 -22.15 1.83 -4.19
CA ARG A 112 -20.93 1.01 -4.31
C ARG A 112 -19.69 1.88 -4.19
N LEU A 113 -19.67 3.06 -4.82
CA LEU A 113 -18.59 4.04 -4.68
C LEU A 113 -18.32 4.40 -3.21
N LEU A 114 -19.36 4.80 -2.47
CA LEU A 114 -19.22 5.22 -1.07
C LEU A 114 -18.68 4.09 -0.19
N VAL A 115 -19.13 2.86 -0.43
CA VAL A 115 -18.68 1.68 0.31
C VAL A 115 -17.23 1.33 -0.01
N THR A 116 -16.83 1.40 -1.29
CA THR A 116 -15.43 1.19 -1.72
C THR A 116 -14.52 2.24 -1.10
N ILE A 117 -14.84 3.54 -1.21
CA ILE A 117 -14.04 4.61 -0.62
C ILE A 117 -13.97 4.47 0.91
N ALA A 118 -15.06 4.09 1.58
CA ALA A 118 -15.02 3.83 3.01
C ALA A 118 -14.06 2.68 3.37
N GLY A 119 -14.05 1.60 2.58
CA GLY A 119 -13.10 0.49 2.73
C GLY A 119 -11.65 0.96 2.57
N GLU A 120 -11.37 1.75 1.54
CA GLU A 120 -10.04 2.32 1.29
C GLU A 120 -9.59 3.25 2.43
N MET A 121 -10.47 4.13 2.91
CA MET A 121 -10.18 5.05 4.02
C MET A 121 -9.85 4.29 5.31
N VAL A 122 -10.65 3.27 5.66
CA VAL A 122 -10.43 2.47 6.86
C VAL A 122 -9.16 1.61 6.72
N GLY A 123 -8.96 1.02 5.54
CA GLY A 123 -7.75 0.24 5.22
C GLY A 123 -6.49 1.09 5.36
N GLY A 124 -6.46 2.26 4.71
CA GLY A 124 -5.36 3.22 4.77
C GLY A 124 -5.12 3.76 6.18
N TYR A 125 -6.17 4.08 6.93
CA TYR A 125 -6.06 4.48 8.34
C TYR A 125 -5.44 3.39 9.22
N SER A 126 -5.84 2.14 9.01
CA SER A 126 -5.36 0.99 9.78
C SER A 126 -3.91 0.61 9.47
N ALA A 127 -3.43 0.91 8.26
CA ALA A 127 -2.13 0.46 7.75
C ALA A 127 -0.94 0.86 8.64
N TYR A 128 -0.92 2.10 9.16
CA TYR A 128 0.15 2.52 10.07
C TYR A 128 0.19 1.67 11.35
N ARG A 129 -0.98 1.34 11.92
CA ARG A 129 -1.05 0.52 13.13
C ARG A 129 -0.59 -0.91 12.85
N LEU A 130 -0.92 -1.45 11.68
CA LEU A 130 -0.45 -2.76 11.24
C LEU A 130 1.07 -2.78 11.05
N ALA A 131 1.62 -1.79 10.34
CA ALA A 131 3.06 -1.64 10.14
C ALA A 131 3.80 -1.54 11.48
N ARG A 132 3.32 -0.68 12.38
CA ARG A 132 3.90 -0.51 13.72
C ARG A 132 3.86 -1.77 14.56
N SER A 133 2.79 -2.57 14.43
CA SER A 133 2.69 -3.86 15.11
C SER A 133 3.73 -4.85 14.59
N LEU A 134 3.97 -4.88 13.28
CA LEU A 134 5.00 -5.73 12.68
C LEU A 134 6.43 -5.26 13.02
N TRP A 135 6.67 -3.96 13.06
CA TRP A 135 7.94 -3.39 13.53
C TRP A 135 8.22 -3.74 14.99
N TYR A 136 7.19 -3.74 15.86
CA TYR A 136 7.34 -4.16 17.25
C TYR A 136 7.94 -5.58 17.38
N TRP A 137 7.51 -6.51 16.53
CA TRP A 137 8.05 -7.88 16.51
C TRP A 137 9.46 -8.00 15.91
N SER A 138 9.95 -6.94 15.26
CA SER A 138 11.23 -6.92 14.55
C SER A 138 12.17 -5.82 15.05
N LEU A 139 11.95 -5.27 16.24
CA LEU A 139 12.79 -4.25 16.87
C LEU A 139 14.25 -4.70 17.04
N ASN A 140 14.46 -5.96 17.41
CA ASN A 140 15.79 -6.53 17.61
C ASN A 140 16.50 -6.91 16.29
N LEU A 141 15.79 -6.84 15.16
CA LEU A 141 16.31 -7.22 13.85
C LEU A 141 16.92 -6.02 13.14
N LEU A 142 16.24 -4.87 13.10
CA LEU A 142 16.72 -3.71 12.36
C LEU A 142 16.56 -2.43 13.17
N SER A 143 17.61 -1.63 13.25
CA SER A 143 17.59 -0.34 13.95
C SER A 143 16.59 0.66 13.33
N ASP A 144 16.30 0.55 12.04
CA ASP A 144 15.26 1.33 11.38
C ASP A 144 13.86 1.04 11.94
N HIS A 145 13.57 -0.21 12.35
CA HIS A 145 12.27 -0.54 12.92
C HIS A 145 12.09 0.08 14.30
N VAL A 146 13.16 0.19 15.09
CA VAL A 146 13.15 0.94 16.36
C VAL A 146 12.83 2.41 16.09
N LEU A 147 13.53 3.03 15.14
CA LEU A 147 13.29 4.43 14.78
C LEU A 147 11.84 4.66 14.32
N PHE A 148 11.32 3.82 13.44
CA PHE A 148 9.96 3.96 12.92
C PHE A 148 8.89 3.66 13.98
N TYR A 149 9.17 2.78 14.93
CA TYR A 149 8.28 2.47 16.03
C TYR A 149 8.16 3.62 17.04
N GLU A 150 9.26 4.32 17.32
CA GLU A 150 9.32 5.51 18.18
C GLU A 150 8.69 6.75 17.52
N LEU A 151 8.78 6.85 16.20
CA LEU A 151 8.25 7.99 15.45
C LEU A 151 6.73 7.89 15.28
N THR A 152 5.98 8.44 16.23
CA THR A 152 4.51 8.45 16.22
C THR A 152 3.87 9.70 15.62
N SER A 153 4.66 10.74 15.34
CA SER A 153 4.12 12.00 14.84
C SER A 153 3.86 11.93 13.34
N CYS A 154 2.58 11.99 12.93
CA CYS A 154 2.23 12.25 11.54
C CYS A 154 2.50 13.73 11.23
N LYS A 155 3.48 14.01 10.35
CA LYS A 155 3.82 15.36 9.92
C LYS A 155 3.91 15.41 8.41
N LEU A 156 3.16 16.32 7.81
CA LEU A 156 3.30 16.67 6.40
C LEU A 156 4.63 17.41 6.22
N THR A 157 5.64 16.70 5.72
CA THR A 157 6.98 17.25 5.52
C THR A 157 7.25 17.35 4.03
N TYR A 158 7.34 18.57 3.52
CA TYR A 158 7.57 18.83 2.10
C TYR A 158 9.03 19.24 1.87
N LYS A 159 9.67 18.62 0.88
CA LYS A 159 11.01 19.03 0.41
C LYS A 159 10.95 20.24 -0.55
N VAL A 160 9.76 20.56 -1.05
CA VAL A 160 9.47 21.63 -2.01
C VAL A 160 8.31 22.49 -1.52
N SER A 161 8.13 23.68 -2.11
CA SER A 161 7.02 24.56 -1.73
C SER A 161 5.67 23.87 -1.88
N PHE A 162 4.74 24.18 -0.98
CA PHE A 162 3.44 23.51 -0.90
C PHE A 162 2.72 23.45 -2.25
N LEU A 163 2.73 24.52 -3.05
CA LEU A 163 2.04 24.57 -4.35
C LEU A 163 2.56 23.54 -5.37
N PHE A 164 3.85 23.20 -5.34
CA PHE A 164 4.42 22.23 -6.27
C PHE A 164 3.96 20.80 -5.97
N VAL A 165 3.65 20.50 -4.70
CA VAL A 165 3.23 19.16 -4.27
C VAL A 165 1.91 18.73 -4.92
N PRO A 166 0.78 19.45 -4.79
CA PRO A 166 -0.48 19.07 -5.43
C PRO A 166 -0.37 19.15 -6.97
N CYS A 167 0.40 20.09 -7.53
CA CYS A 167 0.62 20.11 -8.98
C CYS A 167 1.34 18.84 -9.47
N PHE A 168 2.37 18.40 -8.73
CA PHE A 168 3.10 17.17 -9.05
C PHE A 168 2.20 15.94 -8.93
N GLU A 169 1.39 15.84 -7.88
CA GLU A 169 0.42 14.75 -7.70
C GLU A 169 -0.63 14.73 -8.82
N VAL A 170 -1.21 15.88 -9.19
CA VAL A 170 -2.21 15.98 -10.27
C VAL A 170 -1.61 15.54 -11.62
N ILE A 171 -0.43 16.07 -11.97
CA ILE A 171 0.25 15.71 -13.22
C ILE A 171 0.66 14.23 -13.20
N GLY A 172 1.19 13.74 -12.07
CA GLY A 172 1.60 12.36 -11.89
C GLY A 172 0.43 11.38 -12.03
N CYS A 173 -0.69 11.64 -11.34
CA CYS A 173 -1.90 10.83 -11.46
C CYS A 173 -2.45 10.84 -12.90
N PHE A 174 -2.47 12.00 -13.56
CA PHE A 174 -2.90 12.11 -14.94
C PHE A 174 -2.02 11.27 -15.88
N LEU A 175 -0.69 11.41 -15.78
CA LEU A 175 0.27 10.65 -16.59
C LEU A 175 0.16 9.14 -16.33
N MET A 176 0.09 8.72 -15.07
CA MET A 176 -0.11 7.32 -14.71
C MET A 176 -1.38 6.77 -15.34
N ARG A 177 -2.46 7.56 -15.36
CA ARG A 177 -3.70 7.11 -15.99
C ARG A 177 -3.59 7.03 -17.50
N CYS A 178 -2.95 8.00 -18.15
CA CYS A 178 -2.69 7.96 -19.59
C CYS A 178 -1.84 6.75 -20.01
N ILE A 179 -0.86 6.37 -19.21
CA ILE A 179 0.02 5.22 -19.49
C ILE A 179 -0.71 3.89 -19.25
N LEU A 180 -1.47 3.81 -18.16
CA LEU A 180 -2.22 2.61 -17.76
C LEU A 180 -3.58 2.49 -18.48
N CYS A 181 -3.92 3.36 -19.44
CA CYS A 181 -5.17 3.36 -20.21
C CYS A 181 -5.38 2.14 -21.14
N ARG A 182 -4.68 1.02 -20.92
CA ARG A 182 -5.06 -0.29 -21.43
C ARG A 182 -5.49 -1.16 -20.26
N ILE A 183 -6.78 -1.08 -19.93
CA ILE A 183 -7.73 -2.15 -19.57
C ILE A 183 -9.09 -1.49 -19.39
#